data_AF-A0A1D1W3Y5-F1
#
_entry.id   AF-A0A1D1W3Y5-F1
#
_cell.length_a   1.000
_cell.length_b   1.000
_cell.length_c   1.000
_cell.angle_alpha   90.00
_cell.angle_beta   90.00
_cell.angle_gamma   90.00
#
_symmetry.space_group_name_H-M   'P 1'
#
loop_
_entity.id
_entity.type
_entity.pdbx_description
1 polymer ?
#
loop_
_entity_poly.entity_id
_entity_poly.type
_entity_poly.pdbx_seq_one_letter_code
_entity_poly.pdbx_strand_id
1 'polypeptide(L)'
;MFPMASSISLLLCVSGVLSLQKIHVVQTQSTPWIEGGNTAPNFQLTPQQFDAAQPTAVSQATPVNNQESNVVDANPTEPRMEDGGKMFLGVLSSYLEYETFKNNKEDDNRPLSVFYEGLGWFYRNGSLSNIDRLPASPAEVDTKFLLYTAPNQMTGQLLNYANVSSIHLSNFQPGWPTVVITHGFKTSTGTASLQWVMLYIDALFRRQGPGNYIVTDWSKGAQAPEYWAAAANAPLVGAQLARLIELLCEVKGAQPQSIQLIGFSLGAHVSGFAGKRLKLTSGKIARIVGLDPAGPLFEDAPAGGRLSKGDADFVMTVHGSADGVKNGGLGIWSQIGDVDFYANGGK
;
A
#
# COMPACT_ATOMS: atom_id res chain seq x y z
N MET A 1 -14.60 -13.45 32.18
CA MET A 1 -14.26 -12.02 32.02
C MET A 1 -14.45 -11.67 30.55
N PHE A 2 -15.42 -10.80 30.25
CA PHE A 2 -15.68 -10.32 28.89
C PHE A 2 -14.54 -9.40 28.43
N PRO A 3 -14.10 -9.44 27.15
CA PRO A 3 -13.16 -8.45 26.65
C PRO A 3 -13.89 -7.12 26.42
N MET A 4 -13.34 -6.03 26.98
CA MET A 4 -13.82 -4.68 26.66
C MET A 4 -13.43 -4.33 25.22
N ALA A 5 -14.41 -3.99 24.40
CA ALA A 5 -14.19 -3.39 23.09
C ALA A 5 -13.96 -1.89 23.26
N SER A 6 -12.76 -1.41 22.90
CA SER A 6 -12.45 0.02 22.84
C SER A 6 -12.85 0.57 21.47
N SER A 7 -13.79 1.52 21.43
CA SER A 7 -14.19 2.20 20.19
C SER A 7 -13.28 3.41 19.94
N ILE A 8 -12.62 3.48 18.78
CA ILE A 8 -11.89 4.66 18.32
C ILE A 8 -12.64 5.21 17.10
N SER A 9 -13.07 6.47 17.18
CA SER A 9 -13.68 7.19 16.05
C SER A 9 -12.60 7.82 15.18
N LEU A 10 -12.50 7.42 13.92
CA LEU A 10 -11.66 8.07 12.91
C LEU A 10 -12.55 8.75 11.87
N LEU A 11 -12.29 10.02 11.59
CA LEU A 11 -13.02 10.78 10.58
C LEU A 11 -12.38 10.53 9.20
N LEU A 12 -13.01 9.71 8.36
CA LEU A 12 -12.63 9.55 6.96
C LEU A 12 -13.68 10.23 6.08
N CYS A 13 -13.23 11.18 5.27
CA CYS A 13 -14.06 11.83 4.26
C CYS A 13 -13.97 10.98 2.99
N VAL A 14 -15.00 10.19 2.73
CA VAL A 14 -15.25 9.60 1.42
C VAL A 14 -16.56 10.20 0.92
N SER A 15 -16.52 10.78 -0.28
CA SER A 15 -17.68 11.32 -1.01
C SER A 15 -18.56 12.36 -0.26
N GLY A 16 -17.94 13.30 0.46
CA GLY A 16 -18.64 14.52 0.92
C GLY A 16 -19.74 14.31 1.96
N VAL A 17 -19.94 13.09 2.48
CA VAL A 17 -20.88 12.78 3.55
C VAL A 17 -20.10 12.34 4.78
N LEU A 18 -20.20 13.13 5.85
CA LEU A 18 -19.69 12.76 7.17
C LEU A 18 -20.53 11.60 7.71
N SER A 19 -19.95 10.39 7.75
CA SER A 19 -20.56 9.22 8.38
C SER A 19 -19.65 8.69 9.49
N LEU A 20 -20.20 8.56 10.70
CA LEU A 20 -19.55 7.87 11.82
C LEU A 20 -19.58 6.36 11.56
N GLN A 21 -18.44 5.78 11.20
CA GLN A 21 -18.31 4.34 10.99
C GLN A 21 -17.84 3.62 12.26
N LYS A 22 -18.44 2.46 12.55
CA LYS A 22 -18.01 1.54 13.61
C LYS A 22 -16.85 0.67 13.10
N ILE A 23 -15.73 0.71 13.80
CA ILE A 23 -14.51 -0.04 13.45
C ILE A 23 -14.38 -1.23 14.41
N HIS A 24 -14.25 -2.43 13.87
CA HIS A 24 -13.88 -3.62 14.64
C HIS A 24 -12.38 -3.89 14.48
N VAL A 25 -11.65 -3.90 15.60
CA VAL A 25 -10.21 -4.19 15.64
C VAL A 25 -10.02 -5.62 16.13
N VAL A 26 -9.30 -6.44 15.36
CA VAL A 26 -8.89 -7.78 15.79
C VAL A 26 -7.38 -7.74 16.06
N GLN A 27 -6.99 -7.88 17.32
CA GLN A 27 -5.58 -8.01 17.71
C GLN A 27 -5.23 -9.50 17.88
N THR A 28 -4.08 -9.91 17.35
CA THR A 28 -3.56 -11.26 17.58
C THR A 28 -2.90 -11.33 18.95
N GLN A 29 -3.33 -12.26 19.82
CA GLN A 29 -2.62 -12.56 21.07
C GLN A 29 -1.48 -13.54 20.77
N SER A 30 -0.25 -13.15 21.09
CA SER A 30 0.87 -14.08 21.21
C SER A 30 0.77 -14.83 22.54
N THR A 31 1.04 -16.13 22.52
CA THR A 31 1.12 -17.01 23.71
C THR A 31 2.22 -16.53 24.66
N PRO A 32 1.99 -16.46 25.99
CA PRO A 32 3.02 -16.00 26.92
C PRO A 32 3.99 -17.13 27.31
N TRP A 33 5.27 -16.81 27.21
CA TRP A 33 6.33 -17.50 27.94
C TRP A 33 6.24 -17.14 29.43
N ILE A 34 6.37 -18.14 30.29
CA ILE A 34 6.35 -18.00 31.75
C ILE A 34 7.74 -17.54 32.22
N GLU A 35 7.81 -16.42 32.95
CA GLU A 35 8.88 -16.20 33.93
C GLU A 35 8.43 -15.27 35.07
N GLY A 36 8.89 -15.59 36.27
CA GLY A 36 8.36 -15.11 37.55
C GLY A 36 8.82 -13.71 37.99
N GLY A 37 7.93 -13.11 38.79
CA GLY A 37 8.13 -12.15 39.89
C GLY A 37 9.25 -11.09 39.86
N ASN A 38 8.87 -9.81 39.83
CA ASN A 38 8.93 -8.92 41.01
C ASN A 38 8.29 -7.52 40.77
N THR A 39 7.36 -7.19 41.66
CA THR A 39 6.94 -5.88 42.25
C THR A 39 7.07 -4.51 41.51
N ALA A 40 5.89 -3.96 41.15
CA ALA A 40 5.31 -2.60 41.42
C ALA A 40 5.97 -1.29 40.86
N PRO A 41 5.25 -0.13 40.76
CA PRO A 41 3.85 0.16 41.16
C PRO A 41 2.92 0.80 40.09
N ASN A 42 1.63 0.75 40.43
CA ASN A 42 0.45 1.28 39.73
C ASN A 42 0.46 2.80 39.49
N PHE A 43 -0.05 3.23 38.33
CA PHE A 43 -0.58 4.58 38.11
C PHE A 43 -2.04 4.47 37.65
N GLN A 44 -2.97 4.92 38.48
CA GLN A 44 -4.39 5.07 38.15
C GLN A 44 -4.63 6.45 37.52
N LEU A 45 -5.43 6.52 36.45
CA LEU A 45 -5.95 7.77 35.90
C LEU A 45 -7.46 7.86 36.18
N THR A 46 -7.89 9.00 36.73
CA THR A 46 -9.29 9.37 36.96
C THR A 46 -9.81 10.29 35.83
N PRO A 47 -11.10 10.27 35.46
CA PRO A 47 -11.66 11.13 34.42
C PRO A 47 -12.34 12.38 35.00
N GLN A 48 -11.99 13.56 34.49
CA GLN A 48 -12.76 14.80 34.70
C GLN A 48 -13.13 15.49 33.38
N GLN A 49 -14.44 15.51 33.14
CA GLN A 49 -15.28 16.63 32.70
C GLN A 49 -15.01 17.31 31.34
N PHE A 50 -15.89 17.03 30.37
CA PHE A 50 -16.21 17.90 29.24
C PHE A 50 -17.61 18.49 29.46
N ASP A 51 -17.69 19.82 29.62
CA ASP A 51 -18.94 20.58 29.63
C ASP A 51 -19.34 20.98 28.21
N ALA A 52 -20.65 20.90 27.96
CA ALA A 52 -21.30 21.20 26.69
C ALA A 52 -21.60 22.71 26.56
N ALA A 53 -21.34 23.28 25.39
CA ALA A 53 -21.85 24.60 25.01
C ALA A 53 -22.71 24.49 23.75
N GLN A 54 -23.97 24.93 23.87
CA GLN A 54 -24.96 25.11 22.80
C GLN A 54 -24.80 26.50 22.13
N PRO A 55 -25.35 26.73 20.92
CA PRO A 55 -24.96 27.83 20.05
C PRO A 55 -25.82 29.10 20.24
N THR A 56 -25.20 30.27 20.10
CA THR A 56 -25.86 31.59 19.99
C THR A 56 -25.92 32.08 18.53
N ALA A 57 -27.05 32.69 18.18
CA ALA A 57 -27.40 33.20 16.86
C ALA A 57 -27.07 34.71 16.66
N VAL A 58 -27.34 35.17 15.43
CA VAL A 58 -27.46 36.55 14.89
C VAL A 58 -26.13 37.11 14.32
N SER A 59 -26.02 37.50 13.03
CA SER A 59 -26.63 38.68 12.41
C SER A 59 -26.58 38.65 10.87
N GLN A 60 -27.58 39.29 10.25
CA GLN A 60 -27.80 39.47 8.82
C GLN A 60 -26.74 40.34 8.13
N ALA A 61 -26.48 40.07 6.84
CA ALA A 61 -25.79 40.97 5.91
C ALA A 61 -26.55 41.03 4.57
N THR A 62 -26.64 42.24 4.02
CA THR A 62 -27.35 42.68 2.81
C THR A 62 -26.72 42.18 1.49
N PRO A 63 -27.49 42.15 0.37
CA PRO A 63 -27.04 41.54 -0.88
C PRO A 63 -26.18 42.49 -1.72
N VAL A 64 -25.03 42.01 -2.18
CA VAL A 64 -24.26 42.63 -3.27
C VAL A 64 -24.49 41.83 -4.54
N ASN A 65 -25.12 42.48 -5.51
CA ASN A 65 -25.31 42.01 -6.87
C ASN A 65 -23.96 42.12 -7.60
N ASN A 66 -23.45 41.02 -8.19
CA ASN A 66 -22.66 41.08 -9.43
C ASN A 66 -22.28 39.70 -9.97
N GLN A 67 -22.73 39.48 -11.21
CA GLN A 67 -22.13 38.70 -12.28
C GLN A 67 -22.02 37.19 -12.12
N GLU A 68 -22.95 36.51 -12.80
CA GLU A 68 -22.84 35.14 -13.27
C GLU A 68 -21.54 34.97 -14.08
N SER A 69 -20.49 34.51 -13.42
CA SER A 69 -19.46 33.72 -14.08
C SER A 69 -19.97 32.28 -14.11
N ASN A 70 -20.26 31.78 -15.31
CA ASN A 70 -20.46 30.36 -15.57
C ASN A 70 -19.15 29.61 -15.25
N VAL A 71 -18.92 29.32 -13.98
CA VAL A 71 -18.02 28.25 -13.57
C VAL A 71 -18.84 26.98 -13.71
N VAL A 72 -18.64 26.30 -14.83
CA VAL A 72 -19.09 24.93 -15.00
C VAL A 72 -18.40 24.14 -13.88
N ASP A 73 -19.17 23.75 -12.87
CA ASP A 73 -18.75 22.75 -11.91
C ASP A 73 -18.31 21.52 -12.72
N ALA A 74 -16.99 21.33 -12.83
CA ALA A 74 -16.41 20.09 -13.29
C ALA A 74 -16.70 19.06 -12.19
N ASN A 75 -17.92 18.54 -12.22
CA ASN A 75 -18.35 17.39 -11.46
C ASN A 75 -17.28 16.31 -11.72
N PRO A 76 -16.50 15.88 -10.72
CA PRO A 76 -15.50 14.84 -10.93
C PRO A 76 -16.30 13.58 -11.27
N THR A 77 -16.39 13.28 -12.56
CA THR A 77 -17.07 12.09 -13.05
C THR A 77 -16.57 10.90 -12.24
N GLU A 78 -17.49 10.19 -11.60
CA GLU A 78 -17.23 8.93 -10.92
C GLU A 78 -16.24 8.08 -11.74
N PRO A 79 -15.33 7.32 -11.09
CA PRO A 79 -14.51 6.37 -11.82
C PRO A 79 -15.45 5.50 -12.65
N ARG A 80 -15.38 5.63 -13.99
CA ARG A 80 -16.31 4.99 -14.92
C ARG A 80 -16.44 3.52 -14.53
N MET A 81 -17.65 3.06 -14.21
CA MET A 81 -17.92 1.65 -13.87
C MET A 81 -17.33 0.67 -14.91
N GLU A 82 -17.17 1.11 -16.16
CA GLU A 82 -16.46 0.38 -17.23
C GLU A 82 -15.03 -0.02 -16.87
N ASP A 83 -14.31 0.80 -16.10
CA ASP A 83 -12.95 0.52 -15.69
C ASP A 83 -12.86 -0.49 -14.54
N GLY A 84 -13.81 -0.45 -13.61
CA GLY A 84 -13.94 -1.48 -12.57
C GLY A 84 -14.28 -2.85 -13.18
N GLY A 85 -15.24 -2.90 -14.11
CA GLY A 85 -15.62 -4.13 -14.80
C GLY A 85 -14.47 -4.75 -15.59
N LYS A 86 -13.72 -3.96 -16.37
CA LYS A 86 -12.53 -4.43 -17.10
C LYS A 86 -11.42 -4.92 -16.16
N MET A 87 -11.23 -4.28 -15.01
CA MET A 87 -10.27 -4.74 -14.00
C MET A 87 -10.67 -6.12 -13.48
N PHE A 88 -11.89 -6.24 -12.99
CA PHE A 88 -12.41 -7.48 -12.43
C PHE A 88 -12.36 -8.62 -13.44
N LEU A 89 -12.77 -8.36 -14.69
CA LEU A 89 -12.68 -9.35 -15.77
C LEU A 89 -11.25 -9.77 -16.07
N GLY A 90 -10.29 -8.84 -16.08
CA GLY A 90 -8.87 -9.17 -16.27
C GLY A 90 -8.31 -10.04 -15.14
N VAL A 91 -8.65 -9.72 -13.89
CA VAL A 91 -8.27 -10.56 -12.74
C VAL A 91 -8.89 -11.95 -12.87
N LEU A 92 -10.19 -12.04 -13.13
CA LEU A 92 -10.92 -13.30 -13.24
C LEU A 92 -10.38 -14.16 -14.39
N SER A 93 -10.15 -13.57 -15.58
CA SER A 93 -9.65 -14.30 -16.74
C SER A 93 -8.24 -14.85 -16.48
N SER A 94 -7.32 -14.03 -15.96
CA SER A 94 -5.97 -14.49 -15.62
C SER A 94 -5.96 -15.48 -14.46
N TYR A 95 -6.87 -15.37 -13.51
CA TYR A 95 -7.00 -16.33 -12.42
C TYR A 95 -7.47 -17.71 -12.95
N LEU A 96 -8.45 -17.73 -13.86
CA LEU A 96 -8.89 -18.97 -14.52
C LEU A 96 -7.79 -19.59 -15.41
N GLU A 97 -7.01 -18.77 -16.10
CA GLU A 97 -5.84 -19.21 -16.85
C GLU A 97 -4.81 -19.90 -15.93
N TYR A 98 -4.49 -19.26 -14.79
CA TYR A 98 -3.61 -19.83 -13.78
C TYR A 98 -4.14 -21.17 -13.23
N GLU A 99 -5.42 -21.27 -12.87
CA GLU A 99 -6.01 -22.50 -12.34
C GLU A 99 -6.00 -23.63 -13.38
N THR A 100 -6.28 -23.29 -14.65
CA THR A 100 -6.19 -24.25 -15.76
C THR A 100 -4.77 -24.76 -15.93
N PHE A 101 -3.79 -23.85 -15.87
CA PHE A 101 -2.37 -24.20 -15.96
C PHE A 101 -1.93 -25.10 -14.80
N LYS A 102 -2.30 -24.75 -13.56
CA LYS A 102 -1.94 -25.48 -12.34
C LYS A 102 -2.40 -26.95 -12.38
N ASN A 103 -3.56 -27.21 -12.99
CA ASN A 103 -4.15 -28.55 -13.08
C ASN A 103 -3.56 -29.41 -14.21
N ASN A 104 -2.98 -28.81 -15.26
CA ASN A 104 -2.50 -29.50 -16.46
C ASN A 104 -0.96 -29.64 -16.50
N LYS A 105 -0.33 -29.82 -15.34
CA LYS A 105 1.12 -29.72 -15.17
C LYS A 105 1.89 -30.97 -15.61
N GLU A 106 1.75 -31.36 -16.87
CA GLU A 106 2.60 -32.39 -17.50
C GLU A 106 3.74 -31.70 -18.29
N ASP A 107 4.99 -32.11 -18.04
CA ASP A 107 6.22 -31.70 -18.75
C ASP A 107 6.48 -30.18 -18.88
N ASP A 108 6.67 -29.47 -17.76
CA ASP A 108 6.97 -28.03 -17.74
C ASP A 108 8.46 -27.72 -18.00
N ASN A 109 8.78 -27.39 -19.26
CA ASN A 109 10.13 -27.01 -19.71
C ASN A 109 10.48 -25.52 -19.53
N ARG A 110 9.63 -24.72 -18.88
CA ARG A 110 9.92 -23.30 -18.64
C ARG A 110 11.05 -23.13 -17.60
N PRO A 111 11.86 -22.06 -17.69
CA PRO A 111 12.93 -21.82 -16.74
C PRO A 111 12.41 -21.73 -15.31
N LEU A 112 13.17 -22.27 -14.36
CA LEU A 112 12.87 -22.23 -12.92
C LEU A 112 13.30 -20.92 -12.26
N SER A 113 14.22 -20.19 -12.88
CA SER A 113 14.78 -18.97 -12.31
C SER A 113 15.25 -17.97 -13.35
N VAL A 114 15.28 -16.69 -12.97
CA VAL A 114 15.91 -15.60 -13.71
C VAL A 114 16.75 -14.74 -12.78
N PHE A 115 17.86 -14.19 -13.29
CA PHE A 115 18.74 -13.27 -12.57
C PHE A 115 18.67 -11.88 -13.22
N TYR A 116 18.60 -10.85 -12.39
CA TYR A 116 18.77 -9.46 -12.82
C TYR A 116 19.87 -8.79 -12.02
N GLU A 117 20.80 -8.14 -12.71
CA GLU A 117 21.93 -7.43 -12.09
C GLU A 117 21.44 -6.41 -11.06
N GLY A 118 22.08 -6.38 -9.89
CA GLY A 118 21.70 -5.52 -8.76
C GLY A 118 20.40 -5.91 -8.04
N LEU A 119 19.63 -6.89 -8.55
CA LEU A 119 18.36 -7.33 -7.96
C LEU A 119 18.37 -8.81 -7.56
N GLY A 120 19.30 -9.61 -8.08
CA GLY A 120 19.50 -11.01 -7.69
C GLY A 120 18.61 -12.00 -8.42
N TRP A 121 18.46 -13.18 -7.83
CA TRP A 121 17.71 -14.31 -8.39
C TRP A 121 16.23 -14.30 -7.99
N PHE A 122 15.39 -14.75 -8.92
CA PHE A 122 13.97 -15.02 -8.72
C PHE A 122 13.69 -16.47 -9.09
N TYR A 123 12.99 -17.20 -8.21
CA TYR A 123 12.78 -18.65 -8.35
C TYR A 123 11.29 -18.99 -8.32
N ARG A 124 10.80 -19.65 -9.37
CA ARG A 124 9.40 -20.12 -9.46
C ARG A 124 9.04 -21.13 -8.37
N ASN A 125 9.99 -21.95 -7.94
CA ASN A 125 9.78 -22.92 -6.86
C ASN A 125 10.07 -22.35 -5.45
N GLY A 126 10.39 -21.05 -5.34
CA GLY A 126 10.68 -20.36 -4.09
C GLY A 126 9.55 -19.43 -3.65
N SER A 127 9.87 -18.15 -3.46
CA SER A 127 8.90 -17.10 -3.10
C SER A 127 7.81 -16.85 -4.14
N LEU A 128 8.00 -17.36 -5.36
CA LEU A 128 7.01 -17.29 -6.44
C LEU A 128 6.21 -18.60 -6.61
N SER A 129 6.33 -19.57 -5.71
CA SER A 129 5.67 -20.88 -5.83
C SER A 129 4.14 -20.81 -5.92
N ASN A 130 3.52 -19.82 -5.29
CA ASN A 130 2.10 -19.53 -5.42
C ASN A 130 1.71 -19.00 -6.81
N ILE A 131 2.61 -18.28 -7.47
CA ILE A 131 2.36 -17.63 -8.78
C ILE A 131 2.81 -18.53 -9.93
N ASP A 132 3.88 -19.29 -9.75
CA ASP A 132 4.47 -20.20 -10.74
C ASP A 132 4.76 -19.56 -12.10
N ARG A 133 5.22 -18.31 -12.07
CA ARG A 133 5.65 -17.50 -13.21
C ARG A 133 6.84 -16.63 -12.81
N LEU A 134 7.82 -16.47 -13.69
CA LEU A 134 8.94 -15.55 -13.47
C LEU A 134 8.53 -14.12 -13.82
N PRO A 135 9.09 -13.10 -13.13
CA PRO A 135 8.90 -11.71 -13.52
C PRO A 135 9.42 -11.42 -14.92
N ALA A 136 8.87 -10.40 -15.58
CA ALA A 136 9.46 -9.80 -16.77
C ALA A 136 10.74 -9.03 -16.43
N SER A 137 11.51 -8.59 -17.44
CA SER A 137 12.74 -7.82 -17.19
C SER A 137 12.44 -6.43 -16.59
N PRO A 138 13.39 -5.81 -15.86
CA PRO A 138 13.24 -4.45 -15.36
C PRO A 138 12.82 -3.41 -16.41
N ALA A 139 13.31 -3.55 -17.64
CA ALA A 139 12.98 -2.65 -18.76
C ALA A 139 11.55 -2.85 -19.30
N GLU A 140 11.03 -4.08 -19.23
CA GLU A 140 9.66 -4.38 -19.59
C GLU A 140 8.67 -3.88 -18.53
N VAL A 141 9.01 -4.03 -17.24
CA VAL A 141 8.20 -3.55 -16.11
C VAL A 141 8.19 -2.01 -16.01
N ASP A 142 9.30 -1.36 -16.37
CA ASP A 142 9.46 0.11 -16.41
C ASP A 142 9.06 0.81 -15.09
N THR A 143 9.54 0.29 -13.96
CA THR A 143 9.30 0.87 -12.64
C THR A 143 9.99 2.23 -12.50
N LYS A 144 9.22 3.24 -12.08
CA LYS A 144 9.66 4.61 -11.82
C LYS A 144 9.41 4.96 -10.35
N PHE A 145 10.37 5.64 -9.76
CA PHE A 145 10.23 6.19 -8.41
C PHE A 145 10.19 7.71 -8.49
N LEU A 146 9.03 8.29 -8.19
CA LEU A 146 8.79 9.72 -8.33
C LEU A 146 8.79 10.36 -6.95
N LEU A 147 9.80 11.16 -6.65
CA LEU A 147 9.96 11.88 -5.38
C LEU A 147 9.22 13.23 -5.42
N TYR A 148 8.35 13.44 -4.46
CA TYR A 148 7.67 14.70 -4.17
C TYR A 148 8.16 15.22 -2.83
N THR A 149 8.61 16.47 -2.82
CA THR A 149 9.04 17.19 -1.62
C THR A 149 8.47 18.60 -1.64
N ALA A 150 8.63 19.36 -0.55
CA ALA A 150 8.10 20.72 -0.47
C ALA A 150 8.52 21.64 -1.66
N PRO A 151 9.76 21.58 -2.20
CA PRO A 151 10.16 22.31 -3.41
C PRO A 151 9.53 21.84 -4.74
N ASN A 152 8.98 20.61 -4.82
CA ASN A 152 8.49 20.03 -6.07
C ASN A 152 7.19 19.21 -5.88
N GLN A 153 6.19 19.81 -5.24
CA GLN A 153 4.93 19.11 -4.93
C GLN A 153 4.10 18.74 -6.16
N MET A 154 4.25 19.48 -7.27
CA MET A 154 3.46 19.29 -8.49
C MET A 154 4.13 18.34 -9.51
N THR A 155 5.45 18.21 -9.46
CA THR A 155 6.22 17.45 -10.46
C THR A 155 7.22 16.55 -9.75
N GLY A 156 7.01 15.24 -9.85
CA GLY A 156 7.86 14.23 -9.23
C GLY A 156 9.26 14.22 -9.84
N GLN A 157 10.28 14.25 -8.99
CA GLN A 157 11.66 14.06 -9.41
C GLN A 157 11.95 12.56 -9.53
N LEU A 158 12.43 12.11 -10.69
CA LEU A 158 12.74 10.71 -10.90
C LEU A 158 13.97 10.29 -10.09
N LEU A 159 13.79 9.30 -9.22
CA LEU A 159 14.84 8.55 -8.56
C LEU A 159 15.07 7.23 -9.31
N ASN A 160 16.33 6.90 -9.58
CA ASN A 160 16.71 5.70 -10.31
C ASN A 160 17.58 4.81 -9.42
N TYR A 161 17.04 3.62 -9.09
CA TYR A 161 17.70 2.62 -8.24
C TYR A 161 18.98 2.03 -8.86
N ALA A 162 19.21 2.24 -10.17
CA ALA A 162 20.41 1.84 -10.89
C ALA A 162 21.37 3.02 -11.17
N ASN A 163 21.04 4.24 -10.74
CA ASN A 163 21.88 5.42 -10.94
C ASN A 163 21.96 6.25 -9.65
N VAL A 164 23.03 6.04 -8.89
CA VAL A 164 23.32 6.72 -7.61
C VAL A 164 23.31 8.25 -7.73
N SER A 165 23.74 8.81 -8.87
CA SER A 165 23.73 10.26 -9.10
C SER A 165 22.33 10.86 -9.05
N SER A 166 21.29 10.09 -9.45
CA SER A 166 19.90 10.53 -9.34
C SER A 166 19.48 10.76 -7.88
N ILE A 167 20.07 10.00 -6.95
CA ILE A 167 19.80 10.09 -5.51
C ILE A 167 20.55 11.29 -4.91
N HIS A 168 21.84 11.46 -5.27
CA HIS A 168 22.64 12.60 -4.81
C HIS A 168 22.00 13.94 -5.18
N LEU A 169 21.64 14.09 -6.46
CA LEU A 169 21.08 15.32 -7.03
C LEU A 169 19.59 15.52 -6.70
N SER A 170 19.00 14.62 -5.92
CA SER A 170 17.60 14.74 -5.51
C SER A 170 17.38 15.70 -4.36
N ASN A 171 16.16 16.23 -4.31
CA ASN A 171 15.64 17.02 -3.19
C ASN A 171 15.41 16.19 -1.91
N PHE A 172 15.68 14.88 -1.93
CA PHE A 172 15.48 14.00 -0.79
C PHE A 172 16.23 14.51 0.44
N GLN A 173 15.51 14.60 1.56
CA GLN A 173 16.05 15.04 2.85
C GLN A 173 16.09 13.88 3.84
N PRO A 174 17.27 13.39 4.25
CA PRO A 174 17.37 12.20 5.10
C PRO A 174 16.77 12.36 6.50
N GLY A 175 16.67 13.59 7.00
CA GLY A 175 16.02 13.91 8.28
C GLY A 175 14.50 14.01 8.23
N TRP A 176 13.88 13.89 7.05
CA TRP A 176 12.43 13.97 6.90
C TRP A 176 11.77 12.59 6.93
N PRO A 177 10.51 12.50 7.38
CA PRO A 177 9.74 11.27 7.26
C PRO A 177 9.63 10.89 5.78
N THR A 178 9.81 9.60 5.49
CA THR A 178 9.73 9.07 4.13
C THR A 178 8.54 8.13 4.01
N VAL A 179 7.60 8.45 3.14
CA VAL A 179 6.45 7.60 2.84
C VAL A 179 6.51 7.21 1.37
N VAL A 180 6.59 5.91 1.11
CA VAL A 180 6.51 5.36 -0.25
C VAL A 180 5.11 4.82 -0.47
N ILE A 181 4.46 5.24 -1.56
CA ILE A 181 3.13 4.79 -1.96
C ILE A 181 3.26 3.94 -3.22
N THR A 182 2.74 2.72 -3.19
CA THR A 182 2.78 1.78 -4.29
C THR A 182 1.36 1.41 -4.70
N HIS A 183 1.00 1.73 -5.95
CA HIS A 183 -0.30 1.37 -6.50
C HIS A 183 -0.39 -0.13 -6.84
N GLY A 184 -1.59 -0.60 -7.18
CA GLY A 184 -1.88 -2.01 -7.47
C GLY A 184 -2.08 -2.31 -8.95
N PHE A 185 -2.85 -3.36 -9.21
CA PHE A 185 -3.25 -3.78 -10.56
C PHE A 185 -4.19 -2.78 -11.21
N LYS A 186 -4.00 -2.56 -12.51
CA LYS A 186 -4.80 -1.67 -13.35
C LYS A 186 -4.91 -0.24 -12.81
N THR A 187 -3.81 0.47 -12.95
CA THR A 187 -3.78 1.92 -13.05
C THR A 187 -3.70 2.19 -14.56
N SER A 188 -4.77 2.63 -15.22
CA SER A 188 -4.76 2.90 -16.68
C SER A 188 -3.56 3.79 -17.07
N THR A 189 -3.05 3.65 -18.29
CA THR A 189 -1.99 4.56 -18.79
C THR A 189 -2.53 5.99 -18.84
N GLY A 190 -1.95 6.90 -18.05
CA GLY A 190 -2.34 8.31 -17.97
C GLY A 190 -2.50 8.81 -16.53
N THR A 191 -2.49 10.13 -16.32
CA THR A 191 -2.50 10.77 -15.00
C THR A 191 -3.75 10.47 -14.16
N ALA A 192 -4.87 10.10 -14.79
CA ALA A 192 -6.14 9.81 -14.11
C ALA A 192 -6.07 8.60 -13.17
N SER A 193 -5.20 7.64 -13.46
CA SER A 193 -5.11 6.39 -12.69
C SER A 193 -4.31 6.57 -11.38
N LEU A 194 -3.32 7.45 -11.38
CA LEU A 194 -2.58 7.86 -10.20
C LEU A 194 -3.25 9.02 -9.45
N GLN A 195 -4.44 9.47 -9.86
CA GLN A 195 -5.12 10.60 -9.24
C GLN A 195 -5.31 10.40 -7.73
N TRP A 196 -5.68 9.19 -7.29
CA TRP A 196 -5.83 8.88 -5.87
C TRP A 196 -4.48 8.94 -5.13
N VAL A 197 -3.38 8.53 -5.78
CA VAL A 197 -2.02 8.62 -5.22
C VAL A 197 -1.64 10.08 -5.03
N MET A 198 -1.93 10.93 -6.01
CA MET A 198 -1.64 12.37 -5.92
C MET A 198 -2.50 13.06 -4.86
N LEU A 199 -3.79 12.72 -4.75
CA LEU A 199 -4.65 13.19 -3.67
C LEU A 199 -4.14 12.73 -2.29
N TYR A 200 -3.59 11.52 -2.21
CA TYR A 200 -3.01 11.01 -0.97
C TYR A 200 -1.74 11.76 -0.60
N ILE A 201 -0.84 12.03 -1.55
CA ILE A 201 0.37 12.84 -1.32
C ILE A 201 0.00 14.26 -0.86
N ASP A 202 -0.96 14.88 -1.52
CA ASP A 202 -1.48 16.20 -1.15
C ASP A 202 -2.09 16.19 0.26
N ALA A 203 -2.81 15.12 0.64
CA ALA A 203 -3.27 14.92 2.01
C ALA A 203 -2.11 14.73 3.01
N LEU A 204 -1.04 14.01 2.64
CA LEU A 204 0.15 13.86 3.47
C LEU A 204 0.82 15.22 3.70
N PHE A 205 1.03 16.03 2.65
CA PHE A 205 1.56 17.39 2.81
C PHE A 205 0.71 18.24 3.76
N ARG A 206 -0.62 18.22 3.61
CA ARG A 206 -1.53 18.99 4.48
C ARG A 206 -1.56 18.51 5.93
N ARG A 207 -1.42 17.22 6.17
CA ARG A 207 -1.63 16.62 7.51
C ARG A 207 -0.32 16.37 8.27
N GLN A 208 0.75 16.01 7.56
CA GLN A 208 2.04 15.65 8.13
C GLN A 208 3.12 16.71 7.88
N GLY A 209 2.92 17.61 6.90
CA GLY A 209 3.87 18.69 6.60
C GLY A 209 4.98 18.27 5.64
N PRO A 210 6.18 18.89 5.72
CA PRO A 210 7.30 18.53 4.87
C PRO A 210 7.75 17.08 5.05
N GLY A 211 7.94 16.37 3.94
CA GLY A 211 8.33 14.96 3.92
C GLY A 211 8.93 14.55 2.57
N ASN A 212 9.49 13.34 2.53
CA ASN A 212 9.85 12.67 1.27
C ASN A 212 8.69 11.74 0.89
N TYR A 213 7.88 12.14 -0.09
CA TYR A 213 6.78 11.31 -0.57
C TYR A 213 7.15 10.69 -1.91
N ILE A 214 7.26 9.37 -1.97
CA ILE A 214 7.74 8.66 -3.15
C ILE A 214 6.60 7.83 -3.73
N VAL A 215 6.32 8.00 -5.02
CA VAL A 215 5.42 7.09 -5.75
C VAL A 215 6.23 6.01 -6.43
N THR A 216 5.85 4.75 -6.20
CA THR A 216 6.30 3.62 -7.01
C THR A 216 5.31 3.43 -8.16
N ASP A 217 5.64 3.98 -9.33
CA ASP A 217 4.87 3.80 -10.57
C ASP A 217 5.42 2.61 -11.35
N TRP A 218 4.65 1.54 -11.41
CA TRP A 218 4.95 0.32 -12.16
C TRP A 218 3.78 -0.03 -13.10
N SER A 219 3.07 1.00 -13.58
CA SER A 219 1.83 0.86 -14.35
C SER A 219 1.99 -0.01 -15.60
N LYS A 220 3.16 0.02 -16.26
CA LYS A 220 3.46 -0.84 -17.42
C LYS A 220 3.53 -2.32 -17.03
N GLY A 221 4.17 -2.64 -15.91
CA GLY A 221 4.23 -4.01 -15.37
C GLY A 221 2.96 -4.48 -14.64
N ALA A 222 2.04 -3.57 -14.31
CA ALA A 222 0.78 -3.83 -13.61
C ALA A 222 -0.48 -3.71 -14.51
N GLN A 223 -0.28 -3.69 -15.83
CA GLN A 223 -1.33 -3.34 -16.79
C GLN A 223 -2.36 -4.47 -16.95
N ALA A 224 -3.64 -4.11 -17.03
CA ALA A 224 -4.70 -5.03 -17.43
C ALA A 224 -4.63 -5.34 -18.95
N PRO A 225 -5.04 -6.53 -19.39
CA PRO A 225 -5.73 -7.59 -18.64
C PRO A 225 -4.80 -8.58 -17.91
N GLU A 226 -3.47 -8.43 -18.00
CA GLU A 226 -2.47 -9.44 -17.63
C GLU A 226 -2.20 -9.56 -16.10
N TYR A 227 -3.20 -9.94 -15.31
CA TYR A 227 -3.06 -10.01 -13.84
C TYR A 227 -2.01 -11.04 -13.40
N TRP A 228 -1.95 -12.20 -14.04
CA TRP A 228 -0.98 -13.24 -13.66
C TRP A 228 0.46 -12.76 -13.87
N ALA A 229 0.72 -12.04 -14.96
CA ALA A 229 2.01 -11.39 -15.20
C ALA A 229 2.30 -10.29 -14.17
N ALA A 230 1.31 -9.44 -13.88
CA ALA A 230 1.44 -8.37 -12.89
C ALA A 230 1.76 -8.90 -11.48
N ALA A 231 1.11 -9.97 -11.06
CA ALA A 231 1.40 -10.66 -9.81
C ALA A 231 2.85 -11.19 -9.78
N ALA A 232 3.31 -11.79 -10.89
CA ALA A 232 4.68 -12.28 -11.02
C ALA A 232 5.73 -11.15 -11.02
N ASN A 233 5.36 -9.94 -11.45
CA ASN A 233 6.22 -8.76 -11.42
C ASN A 233 6.36 -8.15 -10.01
N ALA A 234 5.41 -8.38 -9.09
CA ALA A 234 5.42 -7.74 -7.77
C ALA A 234 6.72 -7.97 -6.96
N PRO A 235 7.33 -9.19 -6.93
CA PRO A 235 8.63 -9.39 -6.28
C PRO A 235 9.77 -8.61 -6.92
N LEU A 236 9.75 -8.42 -8.26
CA LEU A 236 10.76 -7.62 -8.94
C LEU A 236 10.65 -6.15 -8.54
N VAL A 237 9.44 -5.59 -8.55
CA VAL A 237 9.20 -4.21 -8.12
C VAL A 237 9.60 -4.03 -6.66
N GLY A 238 9.31 -5.02 -5.80
CA GLY A 238 9.76 -5.04 -4.42
C GLY A 238 11.29 -5.04 -4.28
N ALA A 239 11.98 -5.76 -5.17
CA ALA A 239 13.45 -5.74 -5.24
C ALA A 239 14.00 -4.38 -5.66
N GLN A 240 13.39 -3.75 -6.67
CA GLN A 240 13.78 -2.42 -7.13
C GLN A 240 13.54 -1.36 -6.03
N LEU A 241 12.43 -1.46 -5.30
CA LEU A 241 12.11 -0.57 -4.20
C LEU A 241 13.06 -0.77 -3.01
N ALA A 242 13.38 -2.01 -2.64
CA ALA A 242 14.39 -2.29 -1.63
C ALA A 242 15.74 -1.68 -2.03
N ARG A 243 16.15 -1.86 -3.30
CA ARG A 243 17.41 -1.30 -3.79
C ARG A 243 17.44 0.23 -3.76
N LEU A 244 16.32 0.88 -4.08
CA LEU A 244 16.20 2.34 -3.93
C LEU A 244 16.38 2.76 -2.47
N ILE A 245 15.70 2.08 -1.54
CA ILE A 245 15.75 2.42 -0.11
C ILE A 245 17.15 2.20 0.45
N GLU A 246 17.83 1.12 0.07
CA GLU A 246 19.25 0.89 0.39
C GLU A 246 20.09 2.09 -0.06
N LEU A 247 19.94 2.55 -1.30
CA LEU A 247 20.67 3.73 -1.79
C LEU A 247 20.31 5.01 -1.01
N LEU A 248 19.05 5.23 -0.63
CA LEU A 248 18.67 6.38 0.20
C LEU A 248 19.37 6.33 1.57
N CYS A 249 19.49 5.14 2.16
CA CYS A 249 20.18 4.94 3.42
C CYS A 249 21.70 5.13 3.26
N GLU A 250 22.31 4.47 2.27
CA GLU A 250 23.75 4.48 2.00
C GLU A 250 24.26 5.87 1.57
N VAL A 251 23.52 6.56 0.70
CA VAL A 251 23.98 7.76 -0.01
C VAL A 251 23.58 9.03 0.70
N LYS A 252 22.37 9.07 1.26
CA LYS A 252 21.81 10.27 1.92
C LYS A 252 21.80 10.12 3.44
N GLY A 253 21.99 8.93 4.00
CA GLY A 253 21.95 8.70 5.45
C GLY A 253 20.54 8.58 6.01
N ALA A 254 19.55 8.23 5.19
CA ALA A 254 18.21 7.93 5.66
C ALA A 254 18.24 6.78 6.68
N GLN A 255 17.39 6.87 7.71
CA GLN A 255 17.25 5.79 8.68
C GLN A 255 16.10 4.87 8.24
N PRO A 256 16.27 3.53 8.21
CA PRO A 256 15.17 2.61 7.91
C PRO A 256 13.92 2.85 8.76
N GLN A 257 14.12 3.27 10.02
CA GLN A 257 13.06 3.57 10.98
C GLN A 257 12.28 4.87 10.67
N SER A 258 12.72 5.70 9.71
CA SER A 258 11.95 6.84 9.23
C SER A 258 11.12 6.53 7.96
N ILE A 259 11.16 5.27 7.49
CA ILE A 259 10.54 4.84 6.25
C ILE A 259 9.25 4.06 6.52
N GLN A 260 8.17 4.50 5.87
CA GLN A 260 6.89 3.81 5.80
C GLN A 260 6.58 3.44 4.35
N LEU A 261 6.14 2.20 4.12
CA LEU A 261 5.59 1.78 2.83
C LEU A 261 4.07 1.66 2.95
N ILE A 262 3.36 2.15 1.94
CA ILE A 262 1.90 2.06 1.81
C ILE A 262 1.62 1.42 0.45
N GLY A 263 1.08 0.22 0.45
CA GLY A 263 0.79 -0.52 -0.76
C GLY A 263 -0.69 -0.81 -0.91
N PHE A 264 -1.27 -0.51 -2.07
CA PHE A 264 -2.66 -0.85 -2.40
C PHE A 264 -2.74 -2.08 -3.31
N SER A 265 -3.65 -3.03 -3.04
CA SER A 265 -3.86 -4.22 -3.87
C SER A 265 -2.52 -4.98 -4.10
N LEU A 266 -2.09 -5.21 -5.35
CA LEU A 266 -0.76 -5.83 -5.63
C LEU A 266 0.41 -5.03 -5.02
N GLY A 267 0.28 -3.71 -4.88
CA GLY A 267 1.27 -2.85 -4.26
C GLY A 267 1.53 -3.16 -2.78
N ALA A 268 0.56 -3.75 -2.07
CA ALA A 268 0.75 -4.24 -0.70
C ALA A 268 1.79 -5.36 -0.66
N HIS A 269 1.75 -6.27 -1.63
CA HIS A 269 2.74 -7.35 -1.75
C HIS A 269 4.09 -6.84 -2.23
N VAL A 270 4.13 -5.85 -3.15
CA VAL A 270 5.37 -5.14 -3.50
C VAL A 270 6.07 -4.60 -2.24
N SER A 271 5.30 -3.96 -1.34
CA SER A 271 5.82 -3.44 -0.07
C SER A 271 6.34 -4.56 0.84
N GLY A 272 5.64 -5.70 0.92
CA GLY A 272 6.08 -6.88 1.66
C GLY A 272 7.40 -7.48 1.11
N PHE A 273 7.51 -7.61 -0.21
CA PHE A 273 8.74 -8.07 -0.86
C PHE A 273 9.91 -7.12 -0.64
N ALA A 274 9.67 -5.80 -0.66
CA ALA A 274 10.68 -4.81 -0.32
C ALA A 274 11.14 -4.95 1.14
N GLY A 275 10.21 -5.03 2.09
CA GLY A 275 10.50 -5.20 3.51
C GLY A 275 11.32 -6.47 3.81
N LYS A 276 10.95 -7.60 3.19
CA LYS A 276 11.70 -8.87 3.28
C LYS A 276 13.15 -8.72 2.85
N ARG A 277 13.42 -8.00 1.77
CA ARG A 277 14.78 -7.76 1.27
C ARG A 277 15.55 -6.82 2.18
N LEU A 278 14.93 -5.70 2.57
CA LEU A 278 15.56 -4.71 3.47
C LEU A 278 15.96 -5.31 4.81
N LYS A 279 15.15 -6.22 5.36
CA LYS A 279 15.48 -6.96 6.59
C LYS A 279 16.83 -7.70 6.49
N LEU A 280 17.25 -8.11 5.29
CA LEU A 280 18.51 -8.83 5.05
C LEU A 280 19.70 -7.88 4.81
N THR A 281 19.45 -6.62 4.45
CA THR A 281 20.48 -5.66 4.01
C THR A 281 20.58 -4.45 4.94
N SER A 282 19.59 -3.56 4.90
CA SER A 282 19.56 -2.30 5.67
C SER A 282 18.88 -2.39 7.03
N GLY A 283 18.31 -3.54 7.38
CA GLY A 283 17.48 -3.73 8.57
C GLY A 283 16.00 -3.49 8.31
N LYS A 284 15.18 -3.69 9.34
CA LYS A 284 13.73 -3.50 9.22
C LYS A 284 13.38 -2.03 9.12
N ILE A 285 12.47 -1.73 8.20
CA ILE A 285 11.79 -0.43 8.13
C ILE A 285 10.71 -0.33 9.21
N ALA A 286 10.32 0.91 9.56
CA ALA A 286 9.38 1.12 10.65
C ALA A 286 8.00 0.54 10.38
N ARG A 287 7.45 0.72 9.17
CA ARG A 287 6.05 0.38 8.93
C ARG A 287 5.73 -0.02 7.50
N ILE A 288 4.88 -1.04 7.35
CA ILE A 288 4.15 -1.32 6.11
C ILE A 288 2.65 -1.22 6.39
N VAL A 289 1.93 -0.53 5.52
CA VAL A 289 0.46 -0.50 5.50
C VAL A 289 -0.03 -1.12 4.19
N GLY A 290 -0.68 -2.27 4.28
CA GLY A 290 -1.37 -2.93 3.17
C GLY A 290 -2.82 -2.46 3.07
N LEU A 291 -3.13 -1.65 2.07
CA LEU A 291 -4.49 -1.22 1.77
C LEU A 291 -5.13 -2.25 0.82
N ASP A 292 -6.07 -3.00 1.35
CA ASP A 292 -6.80 -4.08 0.68
C ASP A 292 -5.87 -4.98 -0.17
N PRO A 293 -4.89 -5.67 0.47
CA PRO A 293 -3.89 -6.47 -0.24
C PRO A 293 -4.59 -7.49 -1.15
N ALA A 294 -4.07 -7.73 -2.35
CA ALA A 294 -4.76 -8.58 -3.32
C ALA A 294 -4.91 -10.03 -2.82
N GLY A 295 -6.09 -10.63 -2.97
CA GLY A 295 -6.37 -12.03 -2.66
C GLY A 295 -5.95 -13.02 -3.76
N PRO A 296 -6.28 -12.79 -5.04
CA PRO A 296 -5.99 -13.75 -6.12
C PRO A 296 -4.49 -14.05 -6.22
N LEU A 297 -4.12 -15.33 -6.23
CA LEU A 297 -2.74 -15.84 -6.19
C LEU A 297 -1.98 -15.60 -4.87
N PHE A 298 -2.53 -14.88 -3.89
CA PHE A 298 -1.85 -14.56 -2.63
C PHE A 298 -2.56 -15.04 -1.36
N GLU A 299 -3.87 -15.31 -1.38
CA GLU A 299 -4.66 -15.75 -0.21
C GLU A 299 -3.97 -16.85 0.60
N ASP A 300 -3.64 -17.95 -0.06
CA ASP A 300 -3.00 -19.11 0.55
C ASP A 300 -1.47 -19.10 0.38
N ALA A 301 -0.89 -18.01 -0.11
CA ALA A 301 0.54 -17.94 -0.30
C ALA A 301 1.26 -18.01 1.06
N PRO A 302 2.40 -18.72 1.14
CA PRO A 302 3.22 -18.72 2.35
C PRO A 302 3.76 -17.32 2.62
N ALA A 303 4.18 -17.05 3.86
CA ALA A 303 4.69 -15.73 4.25
C ALA A 303 5.78 -15.18 3.30
N GLY A 304 6.63 -16.05 2.75
CA GLY A 304 7.66 -15.67 1.77
C GLY A 304 7.16 -15.18 0.41
N GLY A 305 5.91 -15.50 0.02
CA GLY A 305 5.32 -15.20 -1.28
C GLY A 305 4.27 -14.10 -1.29
N ARG A 306 4.13 -13.35 -0.18
CA ARG A 306 3.18 -12.23 -0.04
C ARG A 306 3.63 -11.24 1.03
N LEU A 307 2.78 -10.23 1.28
CA LEU A 307 2.89 -9.40 2.49
C LEU A 307 2.62 -10.27 3.73
N SER A 308 3.42 -10.10 4.77
CA SER A 308 3.28 -10.84 6.03
C SER A 308 3.78 -10.05 7.23
N LYS A 309 3.27 -10.38 8.41
CA LYS A 309 3.82 -9.93 9.69
C LYS A 309 5.33 -10.14 9.75
N GLY A 310 6.05 -9.15 10.26
CA GLY A 310 7.51 -9.16 10.36
C GLY A 310 8.28 -8.70 9.12
N ASP A 311 7.60 -8.31 8.03
CA ASP A 311 8.22 -7.64 6.87
C ASP A 311 8.71 -6.22 7.21
N ALA A 312 8.17 -5.65 8.28
CA ALA A 312 8.61 -4.40 8.92
C ALA A 312 8.65 -4.58 10.45
N ASP A 313 8.94 -3.51 11.18
CA ASP A 313 8.74 -3.48 12.63
C ASP A 313 7.25 -3.50 12.99
N PHE A 314 6.40 -2.91 12.14
CA PHE A 314 4.95 -2.98 12.26
C PHE A 314 4.28 -3.11 10.89
N VAL A 315 3.42 -4.11 10.72
CA VAL A 315 2.62 -4.33 9.52
C VAL A 315 1.14 -4.19 9.87
N MET A 316 0.45 -3.28 9.18
CA MET A 316 -0.99 -3.09 9.31
C MET A 316 -1.66 -3.40 7.98
N THR A 317 -2.82 -4.03 8.02
CA THR A 317 -3.66 -4.27 6.84
C THR A 317 -5.05 -3.73 7.05
N VAL A 318 -5.64 -3.23 5.97
CA VAL A 318 -7.04 -2.77 5.93
C VAL A 318 -7.73 -3.56 4.83
N HIS A 319 -8.74 -4.35 5.19
CA HIS A 319 -9.50 -5.20 4.28
C HIS A 319 -10.84 -4.54 3.97
N GLY A 320 -11.15 -4.43 2.69
CA GLY A 320 -12.37 -3.78 2.21
C GLY A 320 -13.06 -4.51 1.05
N SER A 321 -12.43 -5.51 0.44
CA SER A 321 -13.04 -6.32 -0.63
C SER A 321 -12.69 -7.81 -0.55
N ALA A 322 -12.60 -8.36 0.65
CA ALA A 322 -12.10 -9.70 0.93
C ALA A 322 -13.15 -10.83 0.84
N ASP A 323 -14.25 -10.63 0.09
CA ASP A 323 -15.31 -11.64 -0.05
C ASP A 323 -14.99 -12.76 -1.07
N GLY A 324 -13.76 -12.77 -1.60
CA GLY A 324 -13.28 -13.74 -2.57
C GLY A 324 -13.78 -13.53 -3.99
N VAL A 325 -12.99 -14.00 -4.97
CA VAL A 325 -13.19 -13.71 -6.40
C VAL A 325 -14.58 -14.11 -6.91
N LYS A 326 -15.11 -15.24 -6.42
CA LYS A 326 -16.44 -15.75 -6.81
C LYS A 326 -17.58 -14.81 -6.42
N ASN A 327 -17.40 -13.98 -5.39
CA ASN A 327 -18.39 -13.01 -4.92
C ASN A 327 -18.06 -11.57 -5.35
N GLY A 328 -17.07 -11.38 -6.22
CA GLY A 328 -16.62 -10.05 -6.65
C GLY A 328 -15.49 -9.44 -5.81
N GLY A 329 -15.08 -10.11 -4.72
CA GLY A 329 -14.00 -9.66 -3.84
C GLY A 329 -12.61 -9.88 -4.44
N LEU A 330 -11.74 -8.89 -4.33
CA LEU A 330 -10.36 -8.93 -4.84
C LEU A 330 -9.31 -8.79 -3.75
N GLY A 331 -9.71 -8.46 -2.52
CA GLY A 331 -8.86 -8.39 -1.34
C GLY A 331 -8.61 -9.75 -0.72
N ILE A 332 -7.52 -9.85 0.03
CA ILE A 332 -7.16 -11.02 0.83
C ILE A 332 -8.02 -11.07 2.09
N TRP A 333 -8.52 -12.24 2.50
CA TRP A 333 -9.25 -12.42 3.75
C TRP A 333 -8.32 -12.75 4.91
N SER A 334 -7.27 -13.52 4.66
CA SER A 334 -6.31 -13.96 5.65
C SER A 334 -5.70 -12.81 6.46
N GLN A 335 -5.47 -13.07 7.75
CA GLN A 335 -4.76 -12.14 8.62
C GLN A 335 -3.27 -12.18 8.30
N ILE A 336 -2.75 -11.09 7.75
CA ILE A 336 -1.38 -11.02 7.26
C ILE A 336 -0.56 -9.90 7.92
N GLY A 337 -1.17 -9.06 8.74
CA GLY A 337 -0.51 -8.01 9.51
C GLY A 337 -0.17 -8.42 10.94
N ASP A 338 0.46 -7.49 11.66
CA ASP A 338 0.44 -7.46 13.12
C ASP A 338 -0.94 -6.99 13.62
N VAL A 339 -1.60 -6.13 12.83
CA VAL A 339 -3.00 -5.72 13.01
C VAL A 339 -3.74 -5.73 11.67
N ASP A 340 -4.90 -6.38 11.65
CA ASP A 340 -5.77 -6.48 10.47
C ASP A 340 -7.13 -5.81 10.77
N PHE A 341 -7.47 -4.79 9.98
CA PHE A 341 -8.72 -4.03 10.10
C PHE A 341 -9.70 -4.45 9.00
N TYR A 342 -10.89 -4.92 9.35
CA TYR A 342 -11.92 -5.32 8.38
C TYR A 342 -13.01 -4.24 8.32
N ALA A 343 -12.84 -3.28 7.40
CA ALA A 343 -13.76 -2.16 7.26
C ALA A 343 -15.14 -2.66 6.82
N ASN A 344 -16.19 -2.32 7.57
CA ASN A 344 -17.57 -2.76 7.30
C ASN A 344 -17.74 -4.29 7.18
N GLY A 345 -16.90 -5.07 7.87
CA GLY A 345 -16.87 -6.53 7.76
C GLY A 345 -15.88 -7.07 6.72
N GLY A 346 -15.18 -6.17 6.03
CA GLY A 346 -14.10 -6.48 5.09
C GLY A 346 -14.56 -6.97 3.73
N LYS A 347 -15.82 -6.75 3.37
CA LYS A 347 -16.48 -7.25 2.17
C LYS A 347 -17.14 -6.12 1.40
#